data_AF-A0AAV8Y9Z5-F1
#
_entry.id   AF-A0AAV8Y9Z5-F1
#
_cell.length_a   1.000
_cell.length_b   1.000
_cell.length_c   1.000
_cell.angle_alpha   90.00
_cell.angle_beta   90.00
_cell.angle_gamma   90.00
#
_symmetry.space_group_name_H-M   'P 1'
#
loop_
_entity.id
_entity.type
_entity.pdbx_description
1 polymer ?
#
loop_
_entity_poly.entity_id
_entity_poly.type
_entity_poly.pdbx_seq_one_letter_code
_entity_poly.pdbx_strand_id
1 'polypeptide(L)'
;MRHFSTNPNLMKVSVIGSAGKVGQALSLMLKQSPLIDELCVHDVKPTSGFATELEHIDTHCKVTAYTGKDMVENALQDSKVVVILAAGDETDVLPFDRMWSVNANIVKEVVSLIVKNCPRAFLVIGTNPINSLVPMACEVLKKIWLL
;
A
#
# COMPACT_ATOMS: atom_id res chain seq x y z
N MET A 1 12.72 -20.52 -20.57
CA MET A 1 13.20 -20.40 -19.17
C MET A 1 13.08 -18.95 -18.75
N ARG A 2 12.14 -18.60 -17.87
CA ARG A 2 12.00 -17.22 -17.38
C ARG A 2 13.24 -16.90 -16.55
N HIS A 3 14.04 -15.94 -17.01
CA HIS A 3 15.22 -15.49 -16.27
C HIS A 3 14.73 -14.52 -15.20
N PHE A 4 14.88 -14.89 -13.93
CA PHE A 4 14.56 -14.04 -12.79
C PHE A 4 15.84 -13.44 -12.24
N SER A 5 15.82 -12.13 -12.00
CA SER A 5 16.91 -11.43 -11.33
C SER A 5 16.97 -11.90 -9.88
N THR A 6 18.05 -12.55 -9.47
CA THR A 6 18.34 -12.82 -8.06
C THR A 6 18.77 -11.52 -7.40
N ASN A 7 17.82 -10.67 -7.04
CA ASN A 7 18.11 -9.52 -6.18
C ASN A 7 18.46 -10.08 -4.79
N PRO A 8 19.64 -9.79 -4.21
CA PRO A 8 19.96 -10.25 -2.86
C PRO A 8 19.03 -9.66 -1.78
N ASN A 9 18.26 -8.62 -2.13
CA ASN A 9 17.27 -8.02 -1.25
C ASN A 9 15.86 -8.54 -1.59
N LEU A 10 15.15 -9.02 -0.56
CA LEU A 10 13.74 -9.42 -0.62
C LEU A 10 12.87 -8.32 -1.24
N MET A 11 12.10 -8.68 -2.26
CA MET A 11 11.14 -7.81 -2.92
C MET A 11 9.82 -7.82 -2.15
N LYS A 12 9.72 -6.98 -1.12
CA LYS A 12 8.50 -6.74 -0.35
C LYS A 12 7.63 -5.67 -1.01
N VAL A 13 6.36 -5.98 -1.24
CA VAL A 13 5.33 -5.06 -1.73
C VAL A 13 4.24 -4.92 -0.66
N SER A 14 3.95 -3.68 -0.24
CA SER A 14 2.90 -3.40 0.75
C SER A 14 1.71 -2.71 0.10
N VAL A 15 0.51 -3.24 0.35
CA VAL A 15 -0.76 -2.68 -0.14
C VAL A 15 -1.54 -2.12 1.04
N ILE A 16 -1.64 -0.79 1.09
CA ILE A 16 -2.39 -0.04 2.12
C ILE A 16 -3.80 0.21 1.59
N GLY A 17 -4.83 -0.30 2.28
CA GLY A 17 -6.21 -0.34 1.78
C GLY A 17 -6.53 -1.64 1.03
N SER A 18 -5.94 -2.77 1.45
CA SER A 18 -6.05 -4.05 0.77
C SER A 18 -7.42 -4.70 0.86
N ALA A 19 -8.26 -4.35 1.84
CA ALA A 19 -9.58 -4.96 2.02
C ALA A 19 -10.64 -4.33 1.10
N GLY A 20 -10.33 -3.22 0.42
CA GLY A 20 -11.19 -2.65 -0.61
C GLY A 20 -11.27 -3.49 -1.88
N LYS A 21 -12.29 -3.28 -2.72
CA LYS A 21 -12.53 -4.05 -3.96
C LYS A 21 -11.31 -4.09 -4.88
N VAL A 22 -10.65 -2.95 -5.08
CA VAL A 22 -9.43 -2.84 -5.88
C VAL A 22 -8.24 -3.49 -5.17
N GLY A 23 -8.12 -3.27 -3.85
CA GLY A 23 -7.04 -3.83 -3.02
C GLY A 23 -7.02 -5.35 -3.02
N GLN A 24 -8.19 -5.99 -2.96
CA GLN A 24 -8.30 -7.44 -2.97
C GLN A 24 -7.86 -8.03 -4.32
N ALA A 25 -8.40 -7.49 -5.43
CA ALA A 25 -8.05 -7.93 -6.77
C ALA A 25 -6.55 -7.69 -7.07
N LEU A 26 -6.01 -6.54 -6.69
CA LEU A 26 -4.59 -6.23 -6.87
C LEU A 26 -3.71 -7.20 -6.07
N SER A 27 -4.03 -7.42 -4.79
CA SER A 27 -3.26 -8.32 -3.92
C SER A 27 -3.22 -9.75 -4.47
N LEU A 28 -4.34 -10.24 -5.04
CA LEU A 28 -4.38 -11.52 -5.73
C LEU A 28 -3.41 -11.57 -6.93
N MET A 29 -3.42 -10.54 -7.78
CA MET A 29 -2.52 -10.47 -8.93
C MET A 29 -1.05 -10.37 -8.51
N LEU A 30 -0.76 -9.62 -7.43
CA LEU A 30 0.58 -9.48 -6.88
C LEU A 30 1.09 -10.80 -6.29
N LYS A 31 0.27 -11.54 -5.55
CA LYS A 31 0.62 -12.86 -5.00
C LYS A 31 1.03 -13.87 -6.09
N GLN A 32 0.46 -13.76 -7.29
CA GLN A 32 0.81 -14.61 -8.45
C GLN A 32 2.11 -14.18 -9.16
N SER A 33 2.67 -13.02 -8.82
CA SER A 33 3.87 -12.51 -9.47
C SER A 33 5.11 -13.27 -8.99
N PRO A 34 5.93 -13.81 -9.91
CA PRO A 34 7.18 -14.46 -9.54
C PRO A 34 8.29 -13.47 -9.15
N LEU A 35 8.00 -12.17 -9.14
CA LEU A 35 8.97 -11.11 -8.80
C LEU A 35 8.83 -10.64 -7.36
N ILE A 36 7.83 -11.11 -6.61
CA ILE A 36 7.49 -10.63 -5.27
C ILE A 36 7.78 -11.75 -4.27
N ASP A 37 8.69 -11.49 -3.33
CA ASP A 37 9.04 -12.43 -2.27
C ASP A 37 8.09 -12.32 -1.08
N GLU A 38 7.59 -11.11 -0.80
CA GLU A 38 6.64 -10.85 0.27
C GLU A 38 5.56 -9.85 -0.19
N LEU A 39 4.30 -10.22 0.00
CA LEU A 39 3.15 -9.34 -0.14
C LEU A 39 2.62 -9.02 1.26
N CYS A 40 2.66 -7.75 1.64
CA CYS A 40 2.11 -7.28 2.89
C CYS A 40 0.77 -6.58 2.64
N VAL A 41 -0.30 -7.08 3.23
CA VAL A 41 -1.65 -6.52 3.10
C VAL A 41 -2.03 -5.76 4.38
N HIS A 42 -2.44 -4.50 4.24
CA HIS A 42 -2.86 -3.66 5.34
C HIS A 42 -4.21 -3.01 5.06
N ASP A 43 -5.07 -2.99 6.07
CA ASP A 43 -6.30 -2.21 6.06
C ASP A 43 -6.72 -1.83 7.49
N VAL A 44 -7.65 -0.89 7.61
CA VAL A 44 -8.35 -0.63 8.88
C VAL A 44 -9.40 -1.71 9.16
N LYS A 45 -9.91 -2.36 8.10
CA LYS A 45 -10.80 -3.52 8.17
C LYS A 45 -9.98 -4.80 8.38
N PRO A 46 -10.56 -5.88 8.94
CA PRO A 46 -9.83 -7.13 9.16
C PRO A 46 -9.17 -7.69 7.89
N THR A 47 -7.87 -7.94 7.94
CA THR A 47 -7.07 -8.45 6.81
C THR A 47 -6.60 -9.90 6.98
N SER A 48 -6.69 -10.47 8.19
CA SER A 48 -6.15 -11.80 8.49
C SER A 48 -6.79 -12.91 7.65
N GLY A 49 -8.12 -12.92 7.51
CA GLY A 49 -8.83 -13.89 6.68
C GLY A 49 -8.40 -13.81 5.21
N PHE A 50 -8.33 -12.59 4.69
CA PHE A 50 -7.90 -12.33 3.32
C PHE A 50 -6.44 -12.77 3.08
N ALA A 51 -5.54 -12.52 4.03
CA ALA A 51 -4.16 -12.98 3.93
C ALA A 51 -4.05 -14.50 3.93
N THR A 52 -4.82 -15.19 4.78
CA THR A 52 -4.88 -16.66 4.80
C THR A 52 -5.39 -17.21 3.47
N GLU A 53 -6.38 -16.57 2.85
CA GLU A 53 -6.87 -16.96 1.52
C GLU A 53 -5.78 -16.82 0.44
N LEU A 54 -5.01 -15.73 0.46
CA LEU A 54 -3.90 -15.53 -0.46
C LEU A 54 -2.77 -16.55 -0.24
N GLU A 55 -2.45 -16.88 1.01
CA GLU A 55 -1.35 -17.80 1.35
C GLU A 55 -1.60 -19.22 0.84
N HIS A 56 -2.85 -19.63 0.64
CA HIS A 56 -3.19 -20.92 0.01
C HIS A 56 -2.82 -21.02 -1.47
N ILE A 57 -2.49 -19.90 -2.13
CA ILE A 57 -2.10 -19.89 -3.54
C ILE A 57 -0.65 -20.37 -3.65
N ASP A 58 -0.44 -21.48 -4.35
CA ASP A 58 0.85 -22.16 -4.53
C ASP A 58 1.86 -21.31 -5.33
N THR A 59 2.51 -20.39 -4.61
CA THR A 59 3.47 -19.40 -5.09
C THR A 59 4.49 -19.16 -3.97
N HIS A 60 5.72 -18.78 -4.33
CA HIS A 60 6.77 -18.56 -3.32
C HIS A 60 6.60 -17.27 -2.50
N CYS A 61 5.78 -16.32 -2.99
CA CYS A 61 5.52 -15.06 -2.34
C CYS A 61 4.86 -15.29 -0.97
N LYS A 62 5.45 -14.85 0.13
CA LYS A 62 4.82 -14.96 1.46
C LYS A 62 3.80 -13.84 1.67
N VAL A 63 2.71 -14.11 2.37
CA VAL A 63 1.72 -13.08 2.69
C VAL A 63 1.79 -12.71 4.18
N THR A 64 1.94 -11.41 4.46
CA THR A 64 1.84 -10.85 5.82
C THR A 64 0.65 -9.91 5.91
N ALA A 65 0.03 -9.82 7.10
CA ALA A 65 -1.20 -9.05 7.29
C ALA A 65 -1.11 -8.15 8.51
N TYR A 66 -1.57 -6.92 8.36
CA TYR A 66 -1.72 -5.97 9.45
C TYR A 66 -3.11 -5.34 9.40
N THR A 67 -3.76 -5.22 10.54
CA THR A 67 -5.10 -4.62 10.68
C THR A 67 -5.03 -3.49 11.68
N GLY A 68 -5.68 -2.36 11.38
CA GLY A 68 -5.76 -1.21 12.27
C GLY A 68 -4.86 -0.05 11.86
N LYS A 69 -5.23 1.17 12.28
CA LYS A 69 -4.53 2.41 11.89
C LYS A 69 -3.12 2.49 12.46
N ASP A 70 -2.94 1.95 13.65
CA ASP A 70 -1.70 1.85 14.41
C ASP A 70 -0.69 0.86 13.80
N MET A 71 -1.15 -0.07 12.95
CA MET A 71 -0.31 -1.11 12.37
C MET A 71 0.25 -0.76 10.97
N VAL A 72 0.00 0.45 10.47
CA VAL A 72 0.53 0.91 9.16
C VAL A 72 2.06 0.88 9.14
N GLU A 73 2.70 1.30 10.23
CA GLU A 73 4.15 1.33 10.36
C GLU A 73 4.78 -0.07 10.17
N ASN A 74 4.20 -1.09 10.82
CA ASN A 74 4.63 -2.48 10.65
C ASN A 74 4.46 -2.98 9.22
N ALA A 75 3.38 -2.59 8.55
CA ALA A 75 3.14 -2.95 7.15
C ALA A 75 4.19 -2.32 6.21
N LEU A 76 4.65 -1.12 6.52
CA LEU A 76 5.59 -0.36 5.68
C LEU A 76 7.04 -0.80 5.84
N GLN A 77 7.42 -1.42 6.95
CA GLN A 77 8.79 -1.78 7.25
C GLN A 77 9.47 -2.56 6.12
N ASP A 78 10.62 -2.07 5.67
CA ASP A 78 11.49 -2.63 4.62
C ASP A 78 10.88 -2.78 3.21
N SER A 79 9.67 -2.24 3.00
CA SER A 79 8.95 -2.31 1.72
C SER A 79 9.76 -1.68 0.57
N LYS A 80 9.76 -2.33 -0.59
CA LYS A 80 10.39 -1.81 -1.82
C LYS A 80 9.38 -1.11 -2.72
N VAL A 81 8.12 -1.53 -2.66
CA VAL A 81 6.99 -0.85 -3.30
C VAL A 81 5.89 -0.69 -2.27
N VAL A 82 5.28 0.49 -2.23
CA VAL A 82 4.10 0.76 -1.40
C VAL A 82 2.97 1.23 -2.30
N VAL A 83 1.86 0.51 -2.31
CA VAL A 83 0.64 0.86 -3.04
C VAL A 83 -0.38 1.41 -2.06
N ILE A 84 -0.77 2.66 -2.23
CA ILE A 84 -1.81 3.32 -1.44
C ILE A 84 -3.12 3.27 -2.22
N LEU A 85 -4.03 2.43 -1.75
CA LEU A 85 -5.42 2.31 -2.20
C LEU A 85 -6.42 2.70 -1.10
N ALA A 86 -5.94 3.00 0.11
CA ALA A 86 -6.78 3.41 1.22
C ALA A 86 -7.52 4.71 0.89
N ALA A 87 -8.83 4.69 1.13
CA ALA A 87 -9.75 5.80 0.98
C ALA A 87 -10.76 5.74 2.13
N GLY A 88 -11.42 6.86 2.42
CA GLY A 88 -12.52 6.87 3.38
C GLY A 88 -13.72 6.06 2.87
N ASP A 89 -14.46 5.45 3.81
CA ASP A 89 -15.70 4.73 3.49
C ASP A 89 -16.70 5.67 2.79
N GLU A 90 -17.28 5.18 1.69
CA GLU A 90 -18.30 5.88 0.90
C GLU A 90 -17.89 7.28 0.41
N THR A 91 -16.58 7.56 0.31
CA THR A 91 -16.11 8.87 -0.16
C THR A 91 -16.53 9.19 -1.60
N ASP A 92 -16.79 8.16 -2.40
CA ASP A 92 -17.27 8.26 -3.80
C ASP A 92 -18.64 8.94 -3.94
N VAL A 93 -19.47 8.96 -2.89
CA VAL A 93 -20.78 9.65 -2.91
C VAL A 93 -20.72 11.08 -2.37
N LEU A 94 -19.58 11.49 -1.81
CA LEU A 94 -19.41 12.81 -1.23
C LEU A 94 -19.10 13.85 -2.30
N PRO A 95 -19.43 15.13 -2.05
CA PRO A 95 -18.91 16.24 -2.84
C PRO A 95 -17.38 16.23 -2.91
N PHE A 96 -16.83 16.73 -4.02
CA PHE A 96 -15.40 16.65 -4.33
C PHE A 96 -14.50 17.20 -3.21
N ASP A 97 -14.86 18.32 -2.59
CA ASP A 97 -14.10 18.94 -1.50
C ASP A 97 -14.04 18.05 -0.25
N ARG A 98 -15.14 17.39 0.09
CA ARG A 98 -15.24 16.46 1.22
C ARG A 98 -14.48 15.16 0.95
N MET A 99 -14.67 14.57 -0.24
CA MET A 99 -13.91 13.40 -0.70
C MET A 99 -12.41 13.69 -0.65
N TRP A 100 -11.99 14.81 -1.24
CA TRP A 100 -10.59 15.22 -1.29
C TRP A 100 -10.02 15.38 0.11
N SER A 101 -10.72 16.07 1.01
CA SER A 101 -10.24 16.33 2.38
C SER A 101 -10.00 15.03 3.17
N VAL A 102 -10.93 14.08 3.09
CA VAL A 102 -10.80 12.77 3.76
C VAL A 102 -9.62 11.99 3.21
N ASN A 103 -9.56 11.82 1.88
CA ASN A 103 -8.53 11.01 1.24
C ASN A 103 -7.15 11.67 1.31
N ALA A 104 -7.07 13.00 1.24
CA ALA A 104 -5.82 13.74 1.41
C ALA A 104 -5.22 13.53 2.80
N ASN A 105 -6.04 13.51 3.86
CA ASN A 105 -5.55 13.24 5.20
C ASN A 105 -4.97 11.83 5.33
N ILE A 106 -5.65 10.82 4.77
CA ILE A 106 -5.19 9.42 4.75
C ILE A 106 -3.85 9.30 4.00
N VAL A 107 -3.78 9.82 2.76
CA VAL A 107 -2.56 9.74 1.95
C VAL A 107 -1.40 10.47 2.64
N LYS A 108 -1.65 11.64 3.23
CA LYS A 108 -0.62 12.40 3.95
C LYS A 108 -0.05 11.62 5.14
N GLU A 109 -0.90 10.96 5.92
CA GLU A 109 -0.48 10.15 7.07
C GLU A 109 0.40 8.99 6.63
N VAL A 110 -0.06 8.21 5.63
CA VAL A 110 0.71 7.07 5.10
C VAL A 110 2.04 7.52 4.50
N VAL A 111 2.05 8.58 3.69
CA VAL A 111 3.28 9.14 3.10
C VAL A 111 4.28 9.58 4.17
N SER A 112 3.79 10.16 5.28
CA SER A 112 4.67 10.55 6.39
C SER A 112 5.31 9.34 7.08
N LEU A 113 4.61 8.21 7.16
CA LEU A 113 5.15 6.96 7.70
C LEU A 113 6.11 6.27 6.74
N ILE A 114 5.90 6.38 5.43
CA ILE A 114 6.82 5.84 4.40
C ILE A 114 8.22 6.45 4.55
N VAL A 115 8.32 7.76 4.78
CA VAL A 115 9.63 8.41 4.93
C VAL A 115 10.41 7.85 6.13
N LYS A 116 9.72 7.47 7.21
CA LYS A 116 10.35 6.90 8.41
C LYS A 116 10.75 5.43 8.24
N ASN A 117 9.92 4.65 7.55
CA ASN A 117 10.01 3.18 7.56
C ASN A 117 10.60 2.58 6.29
N CYS A 118 10.37 3.20 5.15
CA CYS A 118 10.83 2.72 3.85
C CYS A 118 11.08 3.90 2.88
N PRO A 119 12.00 4.83 3.21
CA PRO A 119 12.22 6.07 2.45
C PRO A 119 12.62 5.84 0.98
N ARG A 120 13.15 4.66 0.66
CA ARG A 120 13.56 4.28 -0.70
C ARG A 120 12.50 3.49 -1.47
N ALA A 121 11.32 3.29 -0.89
CA ALA A 121 10.24 2.57 -1.54
C ALA A 121 9.72 3.33 -2.76
N PHE A 122 9.39 2.59 -3.81
CA PHE A 122 8.63 3.13 -4.93
C PHE A 122 7.16 3.28 -4.52
N LEU A 123 6.66 4.51 -4.59
CA LEU A 123 5.31 4.85 -4.14
C LEU A 123 4.31 4.83 -5.31
N VAL A 124 3.23 4.09 -5.14
CA VAL A 124 2.09 4.03 -6.08
C VAL A 124 0.85 4.56 -5.36
N ILE A 125 0.22 5.61 -5.89
CA ILE A 125 -1.01 6.19 -5.32
C ILE A 125 -2.15 5.89 -6.28
N GLY A 126 -3.07 5.02 -5.86
CA GLY A 126 -4.32 4.73 -6.56
C GLY A 126 -5.56 5.36 -5.91
N THR A 127 -5.41 5.98 -4.74
CA THR A 127 -6.49 6.72 -4.07
C THR A 127 -6.95 7.91 -4.91
N ASN A 128 -8.26 8.08 -5.06
CA ASN A 128 -8.85 9.23 -5.74
C ASN A 128 -8.99 10.46 -4.82
N PRO A 129 -8.89 11.69 -5.36
CA PRO A 129 -8.64 12.02 -6.76
C PRO A 129 -7.14 12.19 -7.08
N ILE A 130 -6.63 11.30 -7.95
CA ILE A 130 -5.19 11.13 -8.26
C ILE A 130 -4.52 12.45 -8.68
N ASN A 131 -5.19 13.24 -9.53
CA ASN A 131 -4.67 14.49 -10.08
C ASN A 131 -4.31 15.55 -9.03
N SER A 132 -4.81 15.41 -7.80
CA SER A 132 -4.53 16.34 -6.70
C SER A 132 -3.77 15.67 -5.54
N LEU A 133 -3.97 14.37 -5.33
CA LEU A 133 -3.31 13.63 -4.25
C LEU A 133 -1.84 13.32 -4.57
N VAL A 134 -1.50 13.04 -5.83
CA VAL A 134 -0.10 12.80 -6.22
C VAL A 134 0.76 14.06 -6.05
N PRO A 135 0.37 15.25 -6.55
CA PRO A 135 1.10 16.48 -6.26
C PRO A 135 1.20 16.80 -4.77
N MET A 136 0.12 16.59 -4.00
CA MET A 136 0.11 16.82 -2.55
C MET A 136 1.12 15.91 -1.84
N ALA A 137 1.15 14.62 -2.17
CA ALA A 137 2.13 13.67 -1.62
C ALA A 137 3.56 14.09 -1.94
N CYS A 138 3.82 14.58 -3.16
CA CYS A 138 5.13 15.11 -3.55
C CYS A 138 5.56 16.30 -2.68
N GLU A 139 4.66 17.25 -2.39
CA GLU A 139 4.95 18.39 -1.52
C GLU A 139 5.17 17.98 -0.05
N VAL A 140 4.44 16.98 0.44
CA VAL A 140 4.67 16.39 1.77
C VAL A 140 6.06 15.78 1.84
N LEU A 141 6.44 14.97 0.84
CA LEU A 141 7.77 14.38 0.76
C LEU A 141 8.84 15.47 0.71
N LYS A 142 8.77 16.45 -0.20
CA LYS A 142 9.76 17.53 -0.26
C LYS A 142 9.95 18.23 1.09
N LYS A 143 8.86 18.52 1.82
CA LYS A 143 8.96 19.14 3.15
C LYS A 143 9.68 18.26 4.16
N ILE A 144 9.42 16.96 4.18
CA ILE A 144 10.05 16.05 5.15
C ILE A 144 11.52 15.80 4.79
N TRP A 145 11.86 15.74 3.49
CA TRP A 145 13.23 15.49 3.02
C TRP A 145 14.14 16.73 3.01
N LEU A 146 13.56 17.94 3.03
CA LEU A 146 14.29 19.21 3.13
C LEU A 146 14.49 19.68 4.58
N LEU A 147 13.85 19.03 5.55
CA LEU A 147 14.03 19.23 6.99
C LEU A 147 15.01 18.19 7.55
#